data_AF-A0A2K2VN82-F1
#
_entry.id   AF-A0A2K2VN82-F1
#
_cell.length_a   1.000
_cell.length_b   1.000
_cell.length_c   1.000
_cell.angle_alpha   90.00
_cell.angle_beta   90.00
_cell.angle_gamma   90.00
#
_symmetry.space_group_name_H-M   'P 1'
#
loop_
_entity.id
_entity.type
_entity.pdbx_description
1 polymer ?
#
loop_
_entity_poly.entity_id
_entity_poly.type
_entity_poly.pdbx_seq_one_letter_code
_entity_poly.pdbx_strand_id
1 'polypeptide(L)'
;MLYKKIIPLSLVTAAVLTAGEVELPKISVESTVVTEVSQNAQLSADLAQALSSSVPSIDMSRRSGIANDIYIRGQKRDNISVDVDGTKVCGACINRMDPPISHIVTNQIEEVEVIEGPYDVENFGTLSGGLKITTKKPTEEFKGEVNFGLGSWGYKKIGASFSGGNDTVRALLSFSHETSDQYKDGDGNTLAGQIDKAILEGTAPAATAYQAKYHDIEAYTKKSIMTKVFVKTLEDQELRLSYTGNRSDNVLYANSKMDAAYDDSNIYSIEYNIDNIANNYKNINIQDYYSDVDHPMDTKFRLSGATTYQTNHLKTSMQGIKLKNSFDLDSYKLLVGLDGSRRTWEGQSYGTNATTGVEGAHSISLTHTETENRAVFAKVQKTAGDFDVEVGARYDNTEITPDNVTKRTRDFDAFSANILMTYNLNEENKIFLGFGQASRVPDPRELYLNSPAAGNANLEQTTNKEIDLGYELNNNLLHFKVKT
;
A
#
# COMPACT_ATOMS: atom_id res chain seq x y z
N MET A 1 -0.95 65.87 -14.10
CA MET A 1 -1.97 64.79 -14.04
C MET A 1 -2.05 64.14 -15.40
N LEU A 2 -1.42 62.98 -15.55
CA LEU A 2 -1.32 62.27 -16.84
C LEU A 2 -2.60 61.49 -17.12
N TYR A 3 -3.20 61.78 -18.27
CA TYR A 3 -4.06 60.85 -19.01
C TYR A 3 -3.20 59.79 -19.70
N LYS A 4 -3.66 58.53 -19.72
CA LYS A 4 -3.44 57.50 -20.77
C LYS A 4 -4.33 56.30 -20.43
N LYS A 5 -5.51 56.18 -21.06
CA LYS A 5 -5.81 55.44 -22.30
C LYS A 5 -5.45 53.94 -22.23
N ILE A 6 -6.50 53.13 -22.16
CA ILE A 6 -6.56 51.70 -22.47
C ILE A 6 -6.22 51.50 -23.96
N ILE A 7 -5.37 50.52 -24.26
CA ILE A 7 -5.33 49.81 -25.55
C ILE A 7 -5.17 48.31 -25.23
N PRO A 8 -6.04 47.44 -25.76
CA PRO A 8 -5.96 45.98 -25.61
C PRO A 8 -4.99 45.41 -26.65
N LEU A 9 -4.29 44.32 -26.31
CA LEU A 9 -3.64 43.50 -27.31
C LEU A 9 -3.88 42.03 -27.00
N SER A 10 -4.79 41.45 -27.78
CA SER A 10 -4.88 40.01 -27.99
C SER A 10 -3.52 39.47 -28.42
N LEU A 11 -3.07 38.44 -27.71
CA LEU A 11 -2.36 37.33 -28.33
C LEU A 11 -3.00 36.06 -27.77
N VAL A 12 -4.05 35.65 -28.47
CA VAL A 12 -4.48 34.26 -28.53
C VAL A 12 -3.31 33.50 -29.15
N THR A 13 -2.46 32.95 -28.30
CA THR A 13 -1.76 31.71 -28.60
C THR A 13 -2.44 30.66 -27.75
N ALA A 14 -3.40 29.97 -28.35
CA ALA A 14 -3.83 28.67 -27.90
C ALA A 14 -2.64 27.72 -28.04
N ALA A 15 -1.74 27.75 -27.06
CA ALA A 15 -1.03 26.55 -26.70
C ALA A 15 -2.01 25.81 -25.80
N VAL A 16 -2.69 24.82 -26.36
CA VAL A 16 -3.25 23.73 -25.56
C VAL A 16 -2.04 23.01 -24.97
N LEU A 17 -1.45 23.58 -23.94
CA LEU A 17 -0.66 22.83 -22.99
C LEU A 17 -1.71 22.09 -22.19
N THR A 18 -1.89 20.82 -22.52
CA THR A 18 -2.42 19.87 -21.56
C THR A 18 -1.59 20.04 -20.28
N ALA A 19 -2.15 20.71 -19.28
CA ALA A 19 -1.65 20.68 -17.92
C ALA A 19 -1.86 19.25 -17.43
N GLY A 20 -0.94 18.38 -17.86
CA GLY A 20 -0.71 17.12 -17.20
C GLY A 20 0.01 17.44 -15.91
N GLU A 21 -0.41 16.76 -14.84
CA GLU A 21 0.36 16.62 -13.62
C GLU A 21 1.83 16.39 -14.00
N VAL A 22 2.75 17.23 -13.53
CA VAL A 22 4.18 17.05 -13.80
C VAL A 22 4.67 15.90 -12.91
N GLU A 23 4.23 14.69 -13.23
CA GLU A 23 4.90 13.48 -12.81
C GLU A 23 6.21 13.41 -13.59
N LEU A 24 7.32 13.29 -12.85
CA LEU A 24 8.59 12.97 -13.50
C LEU A 24 8.36 11.68 -14.29
N PRO A 25 8.65 11.66 -15.61
CA PRO A 25 8.49 10.45 -16.39
C PRO A 25 9.27 9.35 -15.68
N LYS A 26 8.56 8.26 -15.35
CA LYS A 26 9.16 7.10 -14.70
C LYS A 26 10.28 6.62 -15.62
N ILE A 27 11.50 6.50 -15.10
CA ILE A 27 12.51 5.73 -15.82
C ILE A 27 12.03 4.29 -15.71
N SER A 28 11.35 3.85 -16.77
CA SER A 28 10.52 2.63 -16.92
C SER A 28 11.20 1.29 -16.56
N VAL A 29 12.43 1.31 -16.06
CA VAL A 29 13.26 0.11 -15.89
C VAL A 29 13.32 -0.33 -14.42
N GLU A 30 13.09 0.58 -13.47
CA GLU A 30 13.19 0.38 -12.02
C GLU A 30 12.00 -0.35 -11.42
N SER A 31 10.83 -0.05 -11.96
CA SER A 31 9.57 -0.57 -11.50
C SER A 31 8.87 -1.34 -12.60
N THR A 32 8.25 -2.44 -12.21
CA THR A 32 7.31 -3.13 -13.08
C THR A 32 5.98 -2.43 -12.89
N VAL A 33 5.64 -1.56 -13.84
CA VAL A 33 4.33 -0.93 -13.89
C VAL A 33 3.34 -1.96 -14.41
N VAL A 34 2.36 -2.30 -13.58
CA VAL A 34 1.27 -3.18 -13.93
C VAL A 34 0.03 -2.32 -14.11
N THR A 35 -0.24 -1.93 -15.35
CA THR A 35 -1.49 -1.25 -15.74
C THR A 35 -2.63 -2.26 -15.95
N GLU A 36 -2.30 -3.49 -16.33
CA GLU A 36 -3.24 -4.60 -16.45
C GLU A 36 -3.68 -5.19 -15.11
N VAL A 37 -3.25 -4.64 -13.96
CA VAL A 37 -3.91 -4.96 -12.67
C VAL A 37 -5.39 -4.65 -12.80
N SER A 38 -5.77 -3.57 -13.45
CA SER A 38 -7.18 -3.28 -13.73
C SER A 38 -7.87 -4.43 -14.46
N GLN A 39 -7.26 -5.06 -15.47
CA GLN A 39 -7.86 -6.15 -16.25
C GLN A 39 -7.80 -7.53 -15.56
N ASN A 40 -6.66 -7.92 -14.98
CA ASN A 40 -6.51 -9.19 -14.26
C ASN A 40 -7.10 -9.17 -12.85
N ALA A 41 -7.16 -8.00 -12.21
CA ALA A 41 -7.77 -7.83 -10.90
C ALA A 41 -9.28 -7.54 -10.98
N GLN A 42 -9.86 -7.39 -12.18
CA GLN A 42 -11.30 -7.64 -12.39
C GLN A 42 -11.66 -9.11 -12.11
N LEU A 43 -10.70 -10.05 -12.25
CA LEU A 43 -10.92 -11.49 -12.08
C LEU A 43 -10.58 -11.99 -10.67
N SER A 44 -9.65 -11.33 -9.96
CA SER A 44 -9.23 -11.71 -8.60
C SER A 44 -9.84 -10.79 -7.52
N ALA A 45 -10.41 -11.40 -6.48
CA ALA A 45 -10.86 -10.70 -5.27
C ALA A 45 -9.68 -10.09 -4.47
N ASP A 46 -8.50 -10.68 -4.62
CA ASP A 46 -7.34 -10.43 -3.77
C ASP A 46 -6.17 -9.86 -4.58
N LEU A 47 -5.60 -8.73 -4.13
CA LEU A 47 -4.54 -8.04 -4.84
C LEU A 47 -3.23 -8.85 -4.85
N ALA A 48 -2.90 -9.56 -3.76
CA ALA A 48 -1.71 -10.39 -3.72
C ALA A 48 -1.74 -11.49 -4.79
N GLN A 49 -2.90 -12.14 -4.98
CA GLN A 49 -3.10 -13.10 -6.06
C GLN A 49 -2.89 -12.46 -7.43
N ALA A 50 -3.51 -11.31 -7.70
CA ALA A 50 -3.39 -10.62 -8.99
C ALA A 50 -1.92 -10.27 -9.30
N LEU A 51 -1.18 -9.77 -8.30
CA LEU A 51 0.23 -9.45 -8.43
C LEU A 51 1.09 -10.70 -8.63
N SER A 52 0.92 -11.75 -7.82
CA SER A 52 1.71 -12.99 -7.92
C SER A 52 1.53 -13.73 -9.26
N SER A 53 0.38 -13.56 -9.91
CA SER A 53 0.11 -14.16 -11.22
C SER A 53 0.62 -13.32 -12.38
N SER A 54 0.83 -12.02 -12.17
CA SER A 54 1.16 -11.06 -13.24
C SER A 54 2.62 -10.59 -13.18
N VAL A 55 3.26 -10.68 -12.01
CA VAL A 55 4.60 -10.13 -11.76
C VAL A 55 5.53 -11.24 -11.27
N PRO A 56 6.51 -11.68 -12.08
CA PRO A 56 7.39 -12.80 -11.74
C PRO A 56 8.22 -12.62 -10.47
N SER A 57 8.52 -11.39 -10.08
CA SER A 57 9.26 -11.07 -8.85
C SER A 57 8.39 -11.11 -7.58
N ILE A 58 7.07 -11.23 -7.74
CA ILE A 58 6.12 -11.31 -6.65
C ILE A 58 5.66 -12.75 -6.45
N ASP A 59 5.84 -13.25 -5.24
CA ASP A 59 5.16 -14.45 -4.74
C ASP A 59 4.16 -14.05 -3.65
N MET A 60 3.36 -14.99 -3.17
CA MET A 60 2.29 -14.74 -2.22
C MET A 60 2.27 -15.81 -1.12
N SER A 61 2.01 -15.36 0.11
CA SER A 61 1.59 -16.25 1.20
C SER A 61 0.07 -16.39 1.17
N ARG A 62 -0.44 -17.55 0.71
CA ARG A 62 -1.86 -17.89 0.88
C ARG A 62 -2.17 -18.11 2.35
N ARG A 63 -3.05 -17.28 2.90
CA ARG A 63 -3.52 -17.36 4.30
C ARG A 63 -5.02 -17.48 4.43
N SER A 64 -5.76 -16.86 3.51
CA SER A 64 -7.22 -16.85 3.47
C SER A 64 -7.70 -16.70 2.03
N GLY A 65 -9.02 -16.61 1.82
CA GLY A 65 -9.62 -16.28 0.52
C GLY A 65 -9.31 -14.85 0.07
N ILE A 66 -9.04 -13.94 1.01
CA ILE A 66 -8.57 -12.57 0.81
C ILE A 66 -7.46 -12.24 1.81
N ALA A 67 -6.90 -11.03 1.76
CA ALA A 67 -5.91 -10.56 2.72
C ALA A 67 -4.66 -11.46 2.76
N ASN A 68 -4.27 -11.95 1.58
CA ASN A 68 -3.01 -12.66 1.42
C ASN A 68 -1.87 -11.66 1.38
N ASP A 69 -0.69 -12.11 1.84
CA ASP A 69 0.49 -11.27 1.90
C ASP A 69 1.40 -11.53 0.71
N ILE A 70 2.19 -10.54 0.30
CA ILE A 70 3.13 -10.67 -0.81
C ILE A 70 4.57 -10.85 -0.34
N TYR A 71 5.35 -11.47 -1.20
CA TYR A 71 6.79 -11.47 -1.18
C TYR A 71 7.32 -10.77 -2.42
N ILE A 72 8.27 -9.85 -2.29
CA ILE A 72 8.99 -9.26 -3.43
C ILE A 72 10.42 -9.78 -3.36
N ARG A 73 10.84 -10.62 -4.32
CA ARG A 73 12.18 -11.26 -4.32
C ARG A 73 12.53 -11.95 -2.99
N GLY A 74 11.54 -12.59 -2.37
CA GLY A 74 11.66 -13.27 -1.07
C GLY A 74 11.61 -12.36 0.17
N GLN A 75 11.59 -11.04 -0.01
CA GLN A 75 11.37 -10.08 1.07
C GLN A 75 9.92 -10.11 1.50
N LYS A 76 9.65 -9.77 2.77
CA LYS A 76 8.33 -9.93 3.38
C LYS A 76 8.07 -8.85 4.41
N ARG A 77 6.82 -8.78 4.88
CA ARG A 77 6.48 -7.92 6.01
C ARG A 77 6.84 -6.47 5.73
N ASP A 78 7.23 -5.76 6.77
CA ASP A 78 7.52 -4.34 6.74
C ASP A 78 8.87 -4.03 6.07
N ASN A 79 9.53 -5.04 5.45
CA ASN A 79 10.64 -4.81 4.50
C ASN A 79 10.13 -4.30 3.13
N ILE A 80 8.83 -4.48 2.87
CA ILE A 80 8.13 -4.03 1.67
C ILE A 80 7.27 -2.83 2.06
N SER A 81 7.46 -1.70 1.39
CA SER A 81 6.60 -0.54 1.56
C SER A 81 5.34 -0.66 0.69
N VAL A 82 4.21 -0.14 1.18
CA VAL A 82 2.97 -0.08 0.42
C VAL A 82 2.38 1.30 0.62
N ASP A 83 2.08 1.98 -0.48
CA ASP A 83 1.35 3.24 -0.47
C ASP A 83 0.15 3.19 -1.42
N VAL A 84 -0.90 3.93 -1.06
CA VAL A 84 -2.13 4.11 -1.85
C VAL A 84 -2.30 5.59 -2.08
N ASP A 85 -2.17 6.05 -3.32
CA ASP A 85 -2.15 7.47 -3.69
C ASP A 85 -1.16 8.30 -2.82
N GLY A 86 0.03 7.77 -2.53
CA GLY A 86 1.02 8.43 -1.67
C GLY A 86 0.73 8.36 -0.16
N THR A 87 -0.41 7.81 0.25
CA THR A 87 -0.78 7.58 1.65
C THR A 87 -0.25 6.23 2.13
N LYS A 88 0.48 6.23 3.25
CA LYS A 88 0.93 4.99 3.88
C LYS A 88 -0.20 4.34 4.67
N VAL A 89 -0.35 3.03 4.48
CA VAL A 89 -1.26 2.18 5.24
C VAL A 89 -0.44 1.08 5.89
N CYS A 90 -0.70 0.80 7.15
CA CYS A 90 0.00 -0.25 7.90
C CYS A 90 -1.02 -1.27 8.41
N GLY A 91 -0.66 -2.55 8.42
CA GLY A 91 -1.43 -3.57 9.12
C GLY A 91 -1.29 -3.43 10.64
N ALA A 92 -2.35 -3.73 11.37
CA ALA A 92 -2.39 -3.78 12.82
C ALA A 92 -1.98 -5.17 13.35
N CYS A 93 -2.21 -6.27 12.63
CA CYS A 93 -1.89 -7.61 13.12
C CYS A 93 -0.39 -7.90 13.12
N ILE A 94 0.15 -8.25 14.28
CA ILE A 94 1.54 -8.73 14.43
C ILE A 94 1.87 -9.98 13.59
N ASN A 95 0.83 -10.77 13.25
CA ASN A 95 0.95 -11.98 12.45
C ASN A 95 0.64 -11.77 10.96
N ARG A 96 0.25 -10.55 10.55
CA ARG A 96 -0.06 -10.18 9.16
C ARG A 96 -1.27 -10.92 8.59
N MET A 97 -2.39 -10.86 9.32
CA MET A 97 -3.73 -11.24 8.83
C MET A 97 -4.40 -10.08 8.08
N ASP A 98 -3.86 -8.87 8.19
CA ASP A 98 -4.25 -7.61 7.53
C ASP A 98 -3.03 -6.97 6.83
N PRO A 99 -2.42 -7.65 5.84
CA PRO A 99 -1.30 -7.05 5.11
C PRO A 99 -1.76 -5.72 4.46
N PRO A 100 -0.93 -4.67 4.40
CA PRO A 100 -1.33 -3.35 3.90
C PRO A 100 -2.09 -3.35 2.55
N ILE A 101 -1.74 -4.27 1.65
CA ILE A 101 -2.38 -4.45 0.34
C ILE A 101 -3.82 -4.97 0.40
N SER A 102 -4.29 -5.50 1.54
CA SER A 102 -5.68 -5.92 1.73
C SER A 102 -6.63 -4.72 1.88
N HIS A 103 -6.10 -3.55 2.26
CA HIS A 103 -6.88 -2.33 2.51
C HIS A 103 -7.20 -1.51 1.26
N ILE A 104 -7.10 -2.11 0.07
CA ILE A 104 -7.61 -1.54 -1.16
C ILE A 104 -8.23 -2.66 -1.99
N VAL A 105 -9.39 -2.40 -2.59
CA VAL A 105 -10.04 -3.37 -3.48
C VAL A 105 -9.60 -3.17 -4.91
N THR A 106 -9.43 -4.27 -5.62
CA THR A 106 -8.83 -4.31 -6.95
C THR A 106 -9.59 -3.50 -8.01
N ASN A 107 -10.91 -3.38 -7.91
CA ASN A 107 -11.74 -2.64 -8.87
C ASN A 107 -11.65 -1.12 -8.72
N GLN A 108 -11.02 -0.63 -7.65
CA GLN A 108 -10.75 0.79 -7.40
C GLN A 108 -9.33 1.20 -7.83
N ILE A 109 -8.47 0.23 -8.16
CA ILE A 109 -7.09 0.46 -8.58
C ILE A 109 -7.06 0.80 -10.08
N GLU A 110 -6.28 1.83 -10.43
CA GLU A 110 -5.94 2.18 -11.82
C GLU A 110 -4.64 1.48 -12.22
N GLU A 111 -3.62 1.59 -11.38
CA GLU A 111 -2.26 1.09 -11.66
C GLU A 111 -1.60 0.63 -10.36
N VAL A 112 -0.76 -0.40 -10.45
CA VAL A 112 0.21 -0.73 -9.39
C VAL A 112 1.60 -0.68 -9.97
N GLU A 113 2.46 0.10 -9.33
CA GLU A 113 3.88 0.15 -9.60
C GLU A 113 4.62 -0.73 -8.59
N VAL A 114 5.33 -1.75 -9.08
CA VAL A 114 6.17 -2.62 -8.26
C VAL A 114 7.60 -2.13 -8.28
N ILE A 115 8.10 -1.65 -7.14
CA ILE A 115 9.48 -1.24 -6.95
C ILE A 115 10.29 -2.44 -6.44
N GLU A 116 11.31 -2.81 -7.19
CA GLU A 116 12.16 -3.95 -6.89
C GLU A 116 13.55 -3.48 -6.45
N GLY A 117 13.85 -3.61 -5.15
CA GLY A 117 15.11 -3.16 -4.55
C GLY A 117 15.00 -1.82 -3.80
N PRO A 118 16.11 -1.33 -3.22
CA PRO A 118 16.17 -0.15 -2.36
C PRO A 118 16.21 1.16 -3.17
N TYR A 119 15.30 1.33 -4.13
CA TYR A 119 15.32 2.45 -5.09
C TYR A 119 14.31 3.57 -4.80
N ASP A 120 13.40 3.38 -3.85
CA ASP A 120 12.45 4.42 -3.47
C ASP A 120 13.01 5.33 -2.36
N VAL A 121 13.33 6.58 -2.73
CA VAL A 121 13.75 7.62 -1.78
C VAL A 121 12.62 8.56 -1.36
N GLU A 122 11.44 8.44 -1.98
CA GLU A 122 10.31 9.34 -1.70
C GLU A 122 9.49 8.90 -0.47
N ASN A 123 9.70 7.67 0.01
CA ASN A 123 8.90 7.06 1.05
C ASN A 123 9.75 6.49 2.19
N PHE A 124 9.29 6.69 3.42
CA PHE A 124 9.85 6.06 4.62
C PHE A 124 9.70 4.53 4.62
N GLY A 125 10.69 3.80 5.14
CA GLY A 125 10.57 2.37 5.45
C GLY A 125 10.67 1.41 4.26
N THR A 126 11.17 1.85 3.10
CA THR A 126 11.40 0.96 1.95
C THR A 126 12.75 0.24 2.07
N LEU A 127 12.80 -0.96 2.64
CA LEU A 127 14.07 -1.69 2.79
C LEU A 127 14.52 -2.36 1.48
N SER A 128 13.62 -3.07 0.81
CA SER A 128 14.00 -3.95 -0.31
C SER A 128 13.00 -3.96 -1.48
N GLY A 129 12.04 -3.05 -1.47
CA GLY A 129 11.03 -2.93 -2.52
C GLY A 129 9.72 -2.41 -1.97
N GLY A 130 8.76 -2.20 -2.86
CA GLY A 130 7.48 -1.64 -2.47
C GLY A 130 6.44 -1.67 -3.57
N LEU A 131 5.22 -1.29 -3.20
CA LEU A 131 4.12 -1.07 -4.13
C LEU A 131 3.64 0.37 -4.01
N LYS A 132 3.57 1.08 -5.14
CA LYS A 132 2.82 2.34 -5.26
C LYS A 132 1.51 2.05 -5.97
N ILE A 133 0.40 2.20 -5.25
CA ILE A 133 -0.93 1.89 -5.77
C ILE A 133 -1.62 3.19 -6.12
N THR A 134 -1.91 3.39 -7.41
CA THR A 134 -2.68 4.53 -7.88
C THR A 134 -4.13 4.10 -8.06
N THR A 135 -5.06 4.82 -7.45
CA THR A 135 -6.50 4.53 -7.56
C THR A 135 -7.19 5.43 -8.56
N LYS A 136 -8.32 4.97 -9.12
CA LYS A 136 -9.08 5.66 -10.17
C LYS A 136 -9.27 7.16 -9.85
N LYS A 137 -9.05 8.03 -10.84
CA LYS A 137 -9.18 9.49 -10.72
C LYS A 137 -10.54 9.96 -11.28
N PRO A 138 -11.14 11.05 -10.76
CA PRO A 138 -12.37 11.60 -11.32
C PRO A 138 -12.13 12.22 -12.71
N THR A 139 -13.18 12.22 -13.53
CA THR A 139 -13.20 12.67 -14.93
C THR A 139 -14.18 13.83 -15.08
N GLU A 140 -14.00 14.66 -16.11
CA GLU A 140 -14.97 15.71 -16.45
C GLU A 140 -16.24 15.11 -17.04
N GLU A 141 -16.09 14.30 -18.08
CA GLU A 141 -17.18 13.57 -18.68
C GLU A 141 -17.79 12.58 -17.69
N PHE A 142 -19.11 12.48 -17.72
CA PHE A 142 -19.81 11.46 -16.95
C PHE A 142 -19.48 10.07 -17.48
N LYS A 143 -18.88 9.23 -16.62
CA LYS A 143 -18.55 7.84 -16.89
C LYS A 143 -19.10 6.98 -15.76
N GLY A 144 -19.76 5.90 -16.13
CA GLY A 144 -20.26 4.88 -15.20
C GLY A 144 -19.76 3.51 -15.61
N GLU A 145 -19.25 2.76 -14.65
CA GLU A 145 -18.85 1.36 -14.79
C GLU A 145 -19.58 0.54 -13.74
N VAL A 146 -20.14 -0.60 -14.12
CA VAL A 146 -20.68 -1.59 -13.18
C VAL A 146 -20.03 -2.92 -13.47
N ASN A 147 -19.46 -3.54 -12.45
CA ASN A 147 -18.75 -4.81 -12.55
C ASN A 147 -19.48 -5.88 -11.72
N PHE A 148 -19.75 -7.02 -12.36
CA PHE A 148 -20.32 -8.21 -11.72
C PHE A 148 -19.33 -9.36 -11.83
N GLY A 149 -19.10 -10.08 -10.74
CA GLY A 149 -18.24 -11.26 -10.70
C GLY A 149 -18.97 -12.45 -10.11
N LEU A 150 -18.85 -13.60 -10.76
CA LEU A 150 -19.26 -14.90 -10.23
C LEU A 150 -18.09 -15.86 -10.41
N GLY A 151 -17.79 -16.67 -9.40
CA GLY A 151 -16.65 -17.59 -9.46
C GLY A 151 -16.88 -18.87 -8.66
N SER A 152 -15.85 -19.70 -8.65
CA SER A 152 -15.80 -20.92 -7.84
C SER A 152 -16.05 -20.62 -6.36
N TRP A 153 -16.53 -21.63 -5.63
CA TRP A 153 -16.77 -21.55 -4.18
C TRP A 153 -17.74 -20.43 -3.78
N GLY A 154 -18.81 -20.25 -4.56
CA GLY A 154 -19.84 -19.27 -4.24
C GLY A 154 -19.39 -17.82 -4.35
N TYR A 155 -18.22 -17.55 -4.94
CA TYR A 155 -17.69 -16.20 -5.09
C TYR A 155 -18.67 -15.31 -5.86
N LYS A 156 -18.98 -14.16 -5.28
CA LYS A 156 -19.86 -13.13 -5.85
C LYS A 156 -19.22 -11.77 -5.63
N LYS A 157 -19.26 -10.92 -6.64
CA LYS A 157 -18.83 -9.53 -6.57
C LYS A 157 -19.81 -8.62 -7.29
N ILE A 158 -20.12 -7.51 -6.68
CA ILE A 158 -20.75 -6.37 -7.33
C ILE A 158 -19.91 -5.13 -7.02
N GLY A 159 -19.60 -4.36 -8.05
CA GLY A 159 -19.00 -3.05 -7.89
C GLY A 159 -19.60 -2.07 -8.88
N ALA A 160 -19.53 -0.80 -8.53
CA ALA A 160 -19.96 0.27 -9.40
C ALA A 160 -19.04 1.48 -9.15
N SER A 161 -18.65 2.15 -10.23
CA SER A 161 -17.87 3.39 -10.17
C SER A 161 -18.54 4.43 -11.06
N PHE A 162 -18.79 5.61 -10.50
CA PHE A 162 -19.36 6.74 -11.20
C PHE A 162 -18.41 7.92 -11.07
N SER A 163 -18.14 8.57 -12.18
CA SER A 163 -17.22 9.69 -12.26
C SER A 163 -17.83 10.76 -13.16
N GLY A 164 -17.59 12.03 -12.86
CA GLY A 164 -18.06 13.14 -13.68
C GLY A 164 -17.87 14.49 -13.01
N GLY A 165 -18.16 15.55 -13.77
CA GLY A 165 -18.05 16.91 -13.28
C GLY A 165 -17.95 17.93 -14.41
N ASN A 166 -17.03 18.86 -14.26
CA ASN A 166 -16.63 19.85 -15.26
C ASN A 166 -15.18 20.29 -14.99
N ASP A 167 -14.69 21.26 -15.75
CA ASP A 167 -13.32 21.79 -15.66
C ASP A 167 -12.95 22.34 -14.27
N THR A 168 -13.94 22.68 -13.43
CA THR A 168 -13.73 23.24 -12.08
C THR A 168 -13.82 22.18 -10.99
N VAL A 169 -14.82 21.29 -11.05
CA VAL A 169 -15.05 20.27 -10.01
C VAL A 169 -15.30 18.93 -10.67
N ARG A 170 -14.54 17.93 -10.27
CA ARG A 170 -14.65 16.53 -10.71
C ARG A 170 -14.81 15.63 -9.49
N ALA A 171 -15.74 14.69 -9.55
CA ALA A 171 -15.99 13.77 -8.46
C ALA A 171 -16.03 12.32 -8.94
N LEU A 172 -15.61 11.41 -8.08
CA LEU A 172 -15.68 9.97 -8.27
C LEU A 172 -16.27 9.32 -7.03
N LEU A 173 -17.17 8.37 -7.24
CA LEU A 173 -17.75 7.53 -6.22
C LEU A 173 -17.68 6.08 -6.69
N SER A 174 -17.01 5.23 -5.93
CA SER A 174 -16.88 3.80 -6.20
C SER A 174 -17.30 2.98 -5.00
N PHE A 175 -18.04 1.90 -5.25
CA PHE A 175 -18.42 0.93 -4.24
C PHE A 175 -18.06 -0.47 -4.70
N SER A 176 -17.74 -1.34 -3.76
CA SER A 176 -17.60 -2.78 -4.00
C SER A 176 -18.16 -3.58 -2.85
N HIS A 177 -18.77 -4.71 -3.18
CA HIS A 177 -19.18 -5.74 -2.24
C HIS A 177 -18.83 -7.10 -2.84
N GLU A 178 -18.11 -7.92 -2.08
CA GLU A 178 -17.68 -9.24 -2.47
C GLU A 178 -17.83 -10.25 -1.32
N THR A 179 -18.20 -11.48 -1.65
CA THR A 179 -18.39 -12.59 -0.71
C THR A 179 -17.87 -13.87 -1.34
N SER A 180 -17.43 -14.83 -0.53
CA SER A 180 -17.07 -16.17 -1.01
C SER A 180 -17.28 -17.20 0.08
N ASP A 181 -17.64 -18.43 -0.31
CA ASP A 181 -17.48 -19.60 0.54
C ASP A 181 -15.99 -19.98 0.63
N GLN A 182 -15.68 -20.97 1.46
CA GLN A 182 -14.33 -21.48 1.64
C GLN A 182 -13.80 -22.10 0.34
N TYR A 183 -12.66 -21.59 -0.13
CA TYR A 183 -11.96 -22.18 -1.25
C TYR A 183 -11.50 -23.60 -0.90
N LYS A 184 -11.33 -24.43 -1.93
CA LYS A 184 -10.75 -25.77 -1.80
C LYS A 184 -9.29 -25.77 -2.23
N ASP A 185 -8.44 -26.40 -1.44
CA ASP A 185 -7.04 -26.66 -1.82
C ASP A 185 -6.95 -27.72 -2.94
N GLY A 186 -5.72 -28.05 -3.37
CA GLY A 186 -5.46 -29.02 -4.43
C GLY A 186 -5.94 -30.44 -4.11
N ASP A 187 -6.15 -30.76 -2.83
CA ASP A 187 -6.69 -32.04 -2.36
C ASP A 187 -8.22 -32.00 -2.18
N GLY A 188 -8.85 -30.87 -2.48
CA GLY A 188 -10.30 -30.68 -2.37
C GLY A 188 -10.80 -30.27 -0.98
N ASN A 189 -9.91 -29.93 -0.04
CA ASN A 189 -10.27 -29.55 1.32
C ASN A 189 -10.62 -28.06 1.41
N THR A 190 -11.76 -27.74 2.02
CA THR A 190 -12.12 -26.35 2.38
C THR A 190 -11.12 -25.79 3.42
N LEU A 191 -11.24 -24.51 3.79
CA LEU A 191 -10.45 -23.96 4.91
C LEU A 191 -10.64 -24.76 6.20
N ALA A 192 -11.89 -25.15 6.50
CA ALA A 192 -12.21 -26.06 7.60
C ALA A 192 -11.53 -27.43 7.42
N GLY A 193 -11.67 -28.03 6.23
CA GLY A 193 -11.08 -29.32 5.92
C GLY A 193 -9.54 -29.33 5.99
N GLN A 194 -8.89 -28.21 5.65
CA GLN A 194 -7.44 -28.04 5.79
C GLN A 194 -7.03 -28.11 7.26
N ILE A 195 -7.79 -27.49 8.16
CA ILE A 195 -7.56 -27.57 9.61
C ILE A 195 -7.78 -29.01 10.10
N ASP A 196 -8.87 -29.65 9.69
CA ASP A 196 -9.18 -31.04 10.09
C ASP A 196 -8.08 -32.01 9.62
N LYS A 197 -7.62 -31.87 8.38
CA LYS A 197 -6.48 -32.63 7.85
C LYS A 197 -5.22 -32.40 8.68
N ALA A 198 -4.88 -31.15 8.99
CA ALA A 198 -3.73 -30.84 9.83
C ALA A 198 -3.82 -31.43 11.24
N ILE A 199 -5.03 -31.52 11.81
CA ILE A 199 -5.28 -32.18 13.10
C ILE A 199 -5.08 -33.70 12.98
N LEU A 200 -5.62 -34.33 11.94
CA LEU A 200 -5.45 -35.77 11.67
C LEU A 200 -3.98 -36.14 11.46
N GLU A 201 -3.21 -35.26 10.83
CA GLU A 201 -1.76 -35.40 10.61
C GLU A 201 -0.92 -35.05 11.86
N GLY A 202 -1.54 -34.53 12.92
CA GLY A 202 -0.85 -34.16 14.16
C GLY A 202 -0.03 -32.86 14.08
N THR A 203 -0.23 -32.03 13.04
CA THR A 203 0.46 -30.75 12.85
C THR A 203 -0.31 -29.56 13.43
N ALA A 204 -1.58 -29.75 13.82
CA ALA A 204 -2.41 -28.77 14.50
C ALA A 204 -3.12 -29.35 15.75
N PRO A 205 -3.31 -28.57 16.83
CA PRO A 205 -4.07 -29.02 18.00
C PRO A 205 -5.56 -29.21 17.68
N ALA A 206 -6.21 -30.26 18.21
CA ALA A 206 -7.64 -30.51 17.99
C ALA A 206 -8.56 -29.32 18.33
N ALA A 207 -8.16 -28.50 19.32
CA ALA A 207 -8.92 -27.32 19.72
C ALA A 207 -8.99 -26.20 18.66
N THR A 208 -8.18 -26.26 17.58
CA THR A 208 -8.23 -25.27 16.49
C THR A 208 -9.24 -25.62 15.41
N ALA A 209 -9.88 -26.80 15.45
CA ALA A 209 -10.96 -27.14 14.52
C ALA A 209 -12.10 -26.12 14.66
N TYR A 210 -12.85 -25.90 13.59
CA TYR A 210 -14.08 -25.12 13.70
C TYR A 210 -15.13 -25.91 14.48
N GLN A 211 -15.98 -25.19 15.23
CA GLN A 211 -17.19 -25.77 15.78
C GLN A 211 -18.11 -26.20 14.62
N ALA A 212 -18.88 -27.28 14.81
CA ALA A 212 -19.73 -27.84 13.75
C ALA A 212 -20.65 -26.80 13.07
N LYS A 213 -21.20 -25.84 13.83
CA LYS A 213 -22.06 -24.77 13.30
C LYS A 213 -21.34 -23.73 12.43
N TYR A 214 -20.01 -23.66 12.51
CA TYR A 214 -19.17 -22.74 11.75
C TYR A 214 -18.33 -23.47 10.69
N HIS A 215 -18.52 -24.77 10.51
CA HIS A 215 -17.69 -25.55 9.60
C HIS A 215 -17.86 -25.12 8.14
N ASP A 216 -19.08 -24.73 7.75
CA ASP A 216 -19.44 -24.41 6.37
C ASP A 216 -19.86 -22.93 6.20
N ILE A 217 -19.39 -22.03 7.06
CA ILE A 217 -19.67 -20.59 6.91
C ILE A 217 -18.91 -20.01 5.73
N GLU A 218 -19.42 -18.88 5.23
CA GLU A 218 -18.73 -18.03 4.25
C GLU A 218 -17.33 -17.67 4.77
N ALA A 219 -16.35 -17.66 3.86
CA ALA A 219 -14.96 -17.43 4.20
C ALA A 219 -14.63 -15.95 4.47
N TYR A 220 -15.41 -15.05 3.87
CA TYR A 220 -15.35 -13.62 4.11
C TYR A 220 -16.56 -12.90 3.49
N THR A 221 -16.85 -11.72 4.01
CA THR A 221 -17.55 -10.66 3.29
C THR A 221 -16.65 -9.43 3.27
N LYS A 222 -16.50 -8.76 2.13
CA LYS A 222 -15.74 -7.51 2.03
C LYS A 222 -16.56 -6.43 1.32
N LYS A 223 -16.50 -5.22 1.85
CA LYS A 223 -17.16 -4.03 1.33
C LYS A 223 -16.14 -2.92 1.25
N SER A 224 -16.24 -2.10 0.21
CA SER A 224 -15.39 -0.93 0.05
C SER A 224 -16.19 0.24 -0.52
N ILE A 225 -15.85 1.43 -0.07
CA ILE A 225 -16.30 2.70 -0.63
C ILE A 225 -15.07 3.57 -0.89
N MET A 226 -15.03 4.22 -2.04
CA MET A 226 -14.04 5.22 -2.37
C MET A 226 -14.73 6.46 -2.93
N THR A 227 -14.33 7.61 -2.44
CA THR A 227 -14.80 8.92 -2.89
C THR A 227 -13.62 9.83 -3.15
N LYS A 228 -13.61 10.48 -4.31
CA LYS A 228 -12.64 11.53 -4.64
C LYS A 228 -13.36 12.78 -5.12
N VAL A 229 -12.86 13.94 -4.73
CA VAL A 229 -13.32 15.25 -5.21
C VAL A 229 -12.10 16.10 -5.54
N PHE A 230 -11.96 16.45 -6.81
CA PHE A 230 -10.88 17.29 -7.32
C PHE A 230 -11.48 18.65 -7.71
N VAL A 231 -10.89 19.72 -7.19
CA VAL A 231 -11.36 21.10 -7.37
C VAL A 231 -10.22 21.91 -7.95
N LYS A 232 -10.37 22.34 -9.20
CA LYS A 232 -9.50 23.32 -9.84
C LYS A 232 -9.78 24.69 -9.23
N THR A 233 -8.92 25.11 -8.30
CA THR A 233 -9.04 26.38 -7.57
C THR A 233 -8.60 27.58 -8.41
N LEU A 234 -7.58 27.39 -9.25
CA LEU A 234 -7.09 28.31 -10.28
C LEU A 234 -6.60 27.52 -11.49
N GLU A 235 -6.17 28.19 -12.57
CA GLU A 235 -5.81 27.55 -13.85
C GLU A 235 -4.78 26.41 -13.71
N ASP A 236 -3.78 26.59 -12.85
CA ASP A 236 -2.71 25.63 -12.56
C ASP A 236 -2.77 25.12 -11.11
N GLN A 237 -3.92 25.21 -10.42
CA GLN A 237 -4.02 24.84 -9.01
C GLN A 237 -5.19 23.91 -8.74
N GLU A 238 -4.91 22.76 -8.14
CA GLU A 238 -5.93 21.74 -7.87
C GLU A 238 -5.86 21.25 -6.42
N LEU A 239 -7.00 21.33 -5.73
CA LEU A 239 -7.25 20.67 -4.45
C LEU A 239 -7.85 19.29 -4.71
N ARG A 240 -7.27 18.25 -4.11
CA ARG A 240 -7.72 16.87 -4.24
C ARG A 240 -8.05 16.31 -2.87
N LEU A 241 -9.27 15.81 -2.73
CA LEU A 241 -9.76 15.16 -1.53
C LEU A 241 -10.04 13.70 -1.87
N SER A 242 -9.55 12.78 -1.05
CA SER A 242 -9.75 11.34 -1.22
C SER A 242 -10.11 10.68 0.10
N TYR A 243 -11.06 9.76 0.05
CA TYR A 243 -11.39 8.85 1.14
C TYR A 243 -11.66 7.45 0.57
N THR A 244 -11.04 6.44 1.19
CA THR A 244 -11.31 5.03 0.94
C THR A 244 -11.57 4.33 2.26
N GLY A 245 -12.69 3.63 2.38
CA GLY A 245 -13.05 2.83 3.55
C GLY A 245 -13.28 1.39 3.15
N ASN A 246 -12.69 0.44 3.89
CA ASN A 246 -12.90 -1.00 3.69
C ASN A 246 -13.43 -1.63 4.96
N ARG A 247 -14.38 -2.55 4.81
CA ARG A 247 -14.99 -3.31 5.89
C ARG A 247 -15.00 -4.77 5.48
N SER A 248 -14.21 -5.59 6.17
CA SER A 248 -14.18 -7.04 5.93
C SER A 248 -14.66 -7.76 7.17
N ASP A 249 -15.61 -8.67 7.03
CA ASP A 249 -16.22 -9.42 8.12
C ASP A 249 -15.87 -10.92 8.01
N ASN A 250 -15.65 -11.57 9.16
CA ASN A 250 -15.50 -13.01 9.30
C ASN A 250 -14.43 -13.63 8.38
N VAL A 251 -13.26 -13.00 8.27
CA VAL A 251 -12.19 -13.50 7.37
C VAL A 251 -11.54 -14.73 8.01
N LEU A 252 -11.71 -15.90 7.39
CA LEU A 252 -11.26 -17.19 7.91
C LEU A 252 -9.81 -17.50 7.55
N TYR A 253 -9.04 -18.09 8.47
CA TYR A 253 -7.62 -18.42 8.26
C TYR A 253 -7.30 -19.86 8.68
N ALA A 254 -7.21 -20.77 7.71
CA ALA A 254 -6.88 -22.17 7.97
C ALA A 254 -5.46 -22.38 8.54
N ASN A 255 -4.52 -21.51 8.17
CA ASN A 255 -3.12 -21.58 8.61
C ASN A 255 -2.86 -20.88 9.96
N SER A 256 -3.90 -20.34 10.59
CA SER A 256 -3.83 -19.60 11.85
C SER A 256 -4.77 -20.24 12.88
N LYS A 257 -4.53 -19.96 14.17
CA LYS A 257 -5.31 -20.54 15.28
C LYS A 257 -6.57 -19.73 15.62
N MET A 258 -6.83 -18.68 14.85
CA MET A 258 -7.84 -17.66 15.06
C MET A 258 -8.17 -17.01 13.72
N ASP A 259 -9.28 -16.28 13.69
CA ASP A 259 -9.84 -15.66 12.49
C ASP A 259 -10.01 -14.16 12.72
N ALA A 260 -10.05 -13.36 11.67
CA ALA A 260 -10.38 -11.95 11.84
C ALA A 260 -11.89 -11.83 12.04
N ALA A 261 -12.31 -11.30 13.18
CA ALA A 261 -13.72 -11.01 13.44
C ALA A 261 -14.20 -9.95 12.44
N TYR A 262 -13.41 -8.88 12.31
CA TYR A 262 -13.45 -7.94 11.21
C TYR A 262 -12.06 -7.36 10.92
N ASP A 263 -11.92 -6.73 9.75
CA ASP A 263 -10.76 -5.95 9.33
C ASP A 263 -11.26 -4.64 8.69
N ASP A 264 -11.26 -3.59 9.49
CA ASP A 264 -11.78 -2.27 9.13
C ASP A 264 -10.63 -1.31 8.88
N SER A 265 -10.65 -0.61 7.74
CA SER A 265 -9.65 0.40 7.46
C SER A 265 -10.22 1.65 6.82
N ASN A 266 -9.55 2.77 7.05
CA ASN A 266 -9.86 4.06 6.44
C ASN A 266 -8.56 4.70 5.94
N ILE A 267 -8.64 5.35 4.78
CA ILE A 267 -7.53 6.06 4.14
C ILE A 267 -8.07 7.42 3.70
N TYR A 268 -7.47 8.49 4.19
CA TYR A 268 -7.83 9.87 3.91
C TYR A 268 -6.63 10.59 3.32
N SER A 269 -6.88 11.43 2.31
CA SER A 269 -5.85 12.28 1.73
C SER A 269 -6.42 13.64 1.34
N ILE A 270 -5.68 14.69 1.70
CA ILE A 270 -5.87 16.06 1.23
C ILE A 270 -4.58 16.45 0.53
N GLU A 271 -4.67 16.75 -0.75
CA GLU A 271 -3.52 17.08 -1.58
C GLU A 271 -3.77 18.40 -2.31
N TYR A 272 -2.77 19.26 -2.37
CA TYR A 272 -2.83 20.51 -3.13
C TYR A 272 -1.65 20.59 -4.09
N ASN A 273 -1.97 20.73 -5.38
CA ASN A 273 -1.02 20.85 -6.47
C ASN A 273 -1.03 22.27 -7.02
N ILE A 274 0.14 22.87 -7.20
CA ILE A 274 0.33 24.07 -8.01
C ILE A 274 1.36 23.76 -9.08
N ASP A 275 0.92 23.73 -10.32
CA ASP A 275 1.75 23.50 -11.50
C ASP A 275 2.22 24.83 -12.11
N ASN A 276 3.15 24.75 -13.07
CA ASN A 276 3.60 25.86 -13.92
C ASN A 276 4.06 27.12 -13.14
N ILE A 277 4.68 26.95 -11.97
CA ILE A 277 5.12 28.06 -11.09
C ILE A 277 6.10 29.00 -11.81
N ALA A 278 7.10 28.43 -12.49
CA ALA A 278 8.05 29.14 -13.33
C ALA A 278 8.61 28.22 -14.43
N ASN A 279 9.37 28.79 -15.37
CA ASN A 279 9.98 28.01 -16.46
C ASN A 279 10.79 26.79 -15.96
N ASN A 280 11.52 26.95 -14.87
CA ASN A 280 12.36 25.92 -14.28
C ASN A 280 11.78 25.30 -13.00
N TYR A 281 10.72 25.86 -12.43
CA TYR A 281 10.05 25.35 -11.22
C TYR A 281 8.64 24.89 -11.61
N LYS A 282 8.47 23.58 -11.76
CA LYS A 282 7.34 22.98 -12.46
C LYS A 282 6.15 22.70 -11.57
N ASN A 283 6.38 22.21 -10.35
CA ASN A 283 5.30 21.81 -9.46
C ASN A 283 5.72 21.94 -7.99
N ILE A 284 4.77 22.36 -7.17
CA ILE A 284 4.76 22.14 -5.73
C ILE A 284 3.53 21.30 -5.39
N ASN A 285 3.76 20.25 -4.62
CA ASN A 285 2.74 19.32 -4.17
C ASN A 285 2.85 19.19 -2.65
N ILE A 286 1.75 19.46 -1.96
CA ILE A 286 1.63 19.22 -0.52
C ILE A 286 0.50 18.23 -0.28
N GLN A 287 0.79 17.19 0.49
CA GLN A 287 -0.16 16.15 0.84
C GLN A 287 -0.18 15.97 2.35
N ASP A 288 -1.35 16.04 2.96
CA ASP A 288 -1.62 15.60 4.33
C ASP A 288 -2.52 14.37 4.26
N TYR A 289 -2.15 13.31 4.98
CA TYR A 289 -2.84 12.04 4.92
C TYR A 289 -3.00 11.40 6.29
N TYR A 290 -4.06 10.61 6.42
CA TYR A 290 -4.34 9.80 7.60
C TYR A 290 -4.85 8.43 7.18
N SER A 291 -4.39 7.38 7.83
CA SER A 291 -5.01 6.06 7.73
C SER A 291 -5.13 5.39 9.09
N ASP A 292 -6.12 4.51 9.23
CA ASP A 292 -6.30 3.67 10.41
C ASP A 292 -6.77 2.27 10.02
N VAL A 293 -6.40 1.31 10.86
CA VAL A 293 -6.81 -0.10 10.76
C VAL A 293 -7.22 -0.57 12.16
N ASP A 294 -8.40 -1.18 12.22
CA ASP A 294 -8.96 -1.83 13.40
C ASP A 294 -9.17 -3.33 13.11
N HIS A 295 -8.41 -4.18 13.80
CA HIS A 295 -8.28 -5.59 13.47
C HIS A 295 -8.34 -6.51 14.72
N PRO A 296 -9.56 -6.82 15.21
CA PRO A 296 -9.74 -7.89 16.18
C PRO A 296 -9.72 -9.26 15.53
N MET A 297 -8.82 -10.11 16.04
CA MET A 297 -8.84 -11.54 15.74
C MET A 297 -9.33 -12.31 16.94
N ASP A 298 -10.14 -13.34 16.72
CA ASP A 298 -10.66 -14.14 17.81
C ASP A 298 -10.74 -15.64 17.52
N THR A 299 -10.96 -16.43 18.57
CA THR A 299 -11.16 -17.87 18.48
C THR A 299 -12.64 -18.27 18.43
N LYS A 300 -13.56 -17.33 18.15
CA LYS A 300 -15.02 -17.54 18.28
C LYS A 300 -15.53 -18.69 17.44
N PHE A 301 -14.95 -18.90 16.26
CA PHE A 301 -15.33 -20.01 15.38
C PHE A 301 -14.70 -21.34 15.76
N ARG A 302 -13.64 -21.33 16.57
CA ARG A 302 -12.82 -22.48 16.93
C ARG A 302 -13.43 -23.26 18.09
N LEU A 303 -13.13 -24.55 18.21
CA LEU A 303 -13.50 -25.36 19.38
C LEU A 303 -12.92 -24.79 20.67
N SER A 304 -11.71 -24.21 20.61
CA SER A 304 -11.08 -23.52 21.74
C SER A 304 -11.89 -22.33 22.25
N GLY A 305 -12.74 -21.72 21.42
CA GLY A 305 -13.62 -20.62 21.77
C GLY A 305 -15.06 -21.00 22.13
N ALA A 306 -15.38 -22.30 22.25
CA ALA A 306 -16.76 -22.76 22.41
C ALA A 306 -17.44 -22.27 23.70
N THR A 307 -16.69 -22.12 24.79
CA THR A 307 -17.20 -21.58 26.08
C THR A 307 -16.78 -20.14 26.29
N THR A 308 -15.49 -19.85 26.07
CA THR A 308 -14.92 -18.50 26.14
C THR A 308 -13.98 -18.35 24.96
N TYR A 309 -14.26 -17.43 24.05
CA TYR A 309 -13.34 -17.13 22.96
C TYR A 309 -12.36 -16.04 23.37
N GLN A 310 -11.12 -16.15 22.90
CA GLN A 310 -10.08 -15.17 23.16
C GLN A 310 -9.98 -14.24 21.96
N THR A 311 -9.91 -12.94 22.23
CA THR A 311 -9.71 -11.89 21.25
C THR A 311 -8.33 -11.27 21.46
N ASN A 312 -7.60 -11.05 20.38
CA ASN A 312 -6.46 -10.13 20.34
C ASN A 312 -6.82 -9.00 19.38
N HIS A 313 -7.05 -7.81 19.93
CA HIS A 313 -7.55 -6.63 19.26
C HIS A 313 -6.42 -5.65 19.06
N LEU A 314 -6.01 -5.45 17.80
CA LEU A 314 -4.94 -4.52 17.45
C LEU A 314 -5.47 -3.37 16.63
N LYS A 315 -4.86 -2.20 16.85
CA LYS A 315 -5.16 -0.97 16.13
C LYS A 315 -3.87 -0.30 15.70
N THR A 316 -3.84 0.25 14.50
CA THR A 316 -2.75 1.13 14.06
C THR A 316 -3.31 2.32 13.32
N SER A 317 -2.66 3.47 13.47
CA SER A 317 -2.93 4.66 12.66
C SER A 317 -1.64 5.20 12.07
N MET A 318 -1.73 5.91 10.95
CA MET A 318 -0.63 6.61 10.32
C MET A 318 -1.10 8.00 9.90
N GLN A 319 -0.50 9.05 10.47
CA GLN A 319 -0.62 10.42 9.97
C GLN A 319 0.67 10.79 9.25
N GLY A 320 0.59 11.51 8.13
CA GLY A 320 1.79 12.11 7.56
C GLY A 320 1.52 13.33 6.69
N ILE A 321 2.57 14.11 6.51
CA ILE A 321 2.63 15.28 5.65
C ILE A 321 3.84 15.16 4.73
N LYS A 322 3.63 15.40 3.44
CA LYS A 322 4.68 15.35 2.44
C LYS A 322 4.63 16.61 1.58
N LEU A 323 5.80 17.20 1.37
CA LEU A 323 6.00 18.32 0.45
C LEU A 323 6.96 17.86 -0.65
N LYS A 324 6.58 18.05 -1.91
CA LYS A 324 7.41 17.77 -3.09
C LYS A 324 7.54 19.03 -3.93
N ASN A 325 8.75 19.27 -4.43
CA ASN A 325 9.07 20.38 -5.33
C ASN A 325 9.81 19.82 -6.55
N SER A 326 9.23 20.02 -7.72
CA SER A 326 9.77 19.51 -8.99
C SER A 326 10.31 20.66 -9.84
N PHE A 327 11.53 20.50 -10.33
CA PHE A 327 12.25 21.46 -11.16
C PHE A 327 12.69 20.80 -12.47
N ASP A 328 12.70 21.58 -13.54
CA ASP A 328 13.23 21.21 -14.84
C ASP A 328 14.35 22.19 -15.18
N LEU A 329 15.59 21.73 -15.02
CA LEU A 329 16.80 22.56 -15.03
C LEU A 329 17.65 22.18 -16.25
N ASP A 330 17.30 22.74 -17.41
CA ASP A 330 17.94 22.58 -18.74
C ASP A 330 18.30 21.12 -19.14
N SER A 331 19.28 20.53 -18.47
CA SER A 331 19.79 19.17 -18.72
C SER A 331 19.48 18.16 -17.62
N TYR A 332 18.77 18.53 -16.55
CA TYR A 332 18.37 17.61 -15.48
C TYR A 332 17.04 18.00 -14.84
N LYS A 333 16.27 17.00 -14.41
CA LYS A 333 15.07 17.18 -13.60
C LYS A 333 15.43 16.93 -12.14
N LEU A 334 14.95 17.78 -11.25
CA LEU A 334 15.23 17.70 -9.82
C LEU A 334 13.91 17.63 -9.04
N LEU A 335 13.77 16.64 -8.18
CA LEU A 335 12.73 16.55 -7.16
C LEU A 335 13.39 16.73 -5.80
N VAL A 336 12.88 17.62 -4.98
CA VAL A 336 13.26 17.76 -3.57
C VAL A 336 12.01 17.68 -2.72
N GLY A 337 12.06 16.94 -1.62
CA GLY A 337 10.93 16.83 -0.73
C GLY A 337 11.27 16.73 0.75
N LEU A 338 10.24 17.03 1.53
CA LEU A 338 10.20 16.84 2.98
C LEU A 338 9.08 15.84 3.28
N ASP A 339 9.33 14.94 4.22
CA ASP A 339 8.37 13.90 4.62
C ASP A 339 8.37 13.81 6.15
N GLY A 340 7.18 13.88 6.75
CA GLY A 340 6.98 13.74 8.18
C GLY A 340 5.83 12.78 8.44
N SER A 341 5.99 11.84 9.35
CA SER A 341 4.94 10.88 9.67
C SER A 341 4.95 10.48 11.13
N ARG A 342 3.78 10.06 11.64
CA ARG A 342 3.59 9.45 12.95
C ARG A 342 2.68 8.24 12.81
N ARG A 343 3.21 7.06 13.17
CA ARG A 343 2.44 5.83 13.32
C ARG A 343 2.13 5.58 14.78
N THR A 344 0.89 5.22 15.11
CA THR A 344 0.56 4.62 16.42
C THR A 344 0.29 3.13 16.23
N TRP A 345 0.65 2.30 17.21
CA TRP A 345 0.32 0.87 17.20
C TRP A 345 0.12 0.35 18.62
N GLU A 346 -1.03 -0.27 18.86
CA GLU A 346 -1.40 -0.84 20.14
C GLU A 346 -2.17 -2.15 19.99
N GLY A 347 -2.22 -2.92 21.08
CA GLY A 347 -2.94 -4.17 21.11
C GLY A 347 -3.37 -4.57 22.52
N GLN A 348 -4.56 -5.16 22.61
CA GLN A 348 -5.12 -5.71 23.84
C GLN A 348 -5.68 -7.10 23.60
N SER A 349 -5.60 -7.95 24.62
CA SER A 349 -6.19 -9.29 24.62
C SER A 349 -7.17 -9.46 25.76
N TYR A 350 -8.28 -10.15 25.50
CA TYR A 350 -9.32 -10.43 26.48
C TYR A 350 -10.12 -11.68 26.09
N GLY A 351 -10.81 -12.28 27.05
CA GLY A 351 -11.71 -13.40 26.81
C GLY A 351 -13.17 -12.97 26.91
N THR A 352 -14.02 -13.49 26.04
CA THR A 352 -15.47 -13.23 26.06
C THR A 352 -16.24 -14.53 26.29
N ASN A 353 -17.13 -14.53 27.27
CA ASN A 353 -18.01 -15.69 27.51
C ASN A 353 -19.00 -15.85 26.34
N ALA A 354 -18.97 -16.99 25.67
CA ALA A 354 -19.75 -17.23 24.46
C ALA A 354 -21.27 -17.27 24.67
N THR A 355 -21.74 -17.47 25.92
CA THR A 355 -23.17 -17.50 26.26
C THR A 355 -23.69 -16.14 26.68
N THR A 356 -22.94 -15.40 27.51
CA THR A 356 -23.40 -14.12 28.09
C THR A 356 -22.92 -12.89 27.32
N GLY A 357 -21.90 -13.03 26.47
CA GLY A 357 -21.24 -11.92 25.78
C GLY A 357 -20.38 -11.03 26.71
N VAL A 358 -20.22 -11.41 27.98
CA VAL A 358 -19.45 -10.63 28.95
C VAL A 358 -17.95 -10.80 28.69
N GLU A 359 -17.25 -9.68 28.55
CA GLU A 359 -15.79 -9.61 28.43
C GLU A 359 -15.12 -9.68 29.81
N GLY A 360 -14.02 -10.42 29.88
CA GLY A 360 -13.12 -10.44 31.04
C GLY A 360 -12.20 -9.23 31.09
N ALA A 361 -11.22 -9.27 32.00
CA ALA A 361 -10.23 -8.21 32.10
C ALA A 361 -9.33 -8.14 30.84
N HIS A 362 -9.05 -6.92 30.39
CA HIS A 362 -8.18 -6.65 29.25
C HIS A 362 -6.72 -6.67 29.70
N SER A 363 -5.85 -7.25 28.87
CA SER A 363 -4.40 -7.26 29.05
C SER A 363 -3.71 -6.65 27.83
N ILE A 364 -2.66 -5.86 28.04
CA ILE A 364 -1.92 -5.22 26.94
C ILE A 364 -1.07 -6.27 26.22
N SER A 365 -1.44 -6.60 24.97
CA SER A 365 -0.68 -7.52 24.11
C SER A 365 0.47 -6.80 23.39
N LEU A 366 0.24 -5.55 22.98
CA LEU A 366 1.24 -4.63 22.44
C LEU A 366 1.04 -3.25 23.08
N THR A 367 2.09 -2.76 23.74
CA THR A 367 2.08 -1.41 24.33
C THR A 367 1.88 -0.38 23.23
N HIS A 368 0.98 0.58 23.47
CA HIS A 368 0.81 1.74 22.62
C HIS A 368 2.17 2.37 22.34
N THR A 369 2.56 2.42 21.07
CA THR A 369 3.88 2.91 20.67
C THR A 369 3.70 3.88 19.53
N GLU A 370 4.35 5.03 19.63
CA GLU A 370 4.44 6.01 18.57
C GLU A 370 5.76 5.85 17.82
N THR A 371 5.72 5.88 16.50
CA THR A 371 6.90 5.97 15.63
C THR A 371 6.80 7.27 14.85
N GLU A 372 7.62 8.25 15.19
CA GLU A 372 7.72 9.52 14.48
C GLU A 372 8.90 9.49 13.52
N ASN A 373 8.70 9.88 12.27
CA ASN A 373 9.75 10.00 11.28
C ASN A 373 9.78 11.40 10.67
N ARG A 374 10.99 11.94 10.46
CA ARG A 374 11.24 13.21 9.79
C ARG A 374 12.32 13.02 8.76
N ALA A 375 12.07 13.44 7.53
CA ALA A 375 12.98 13.16 6.44
C ALA A 375 13.06 14.29 5.41
N VAL A 376 14.22 14.33 4.76
CA VAL A 376 14.47 15.10 3.55
C VAL A 376 14.93 14.13 2.47
N PHE A 377 14.46 14.32 1.25
CA PHE A 377 14.89 13.52 0.11
C PHE A 377 15.10 14.39 -1.13
N ALA A 378 15.93 13.90 -2.02
CA ALA A 378 16.12 14.49 -3.34
C ALA A 378 16.35 13.39 -4.38
N LYS A 379 15.88 13.66 -5.59
CA LYS A 379 16.09 12.83 -6.78
C LYS A 379 16.50 13.71 -7.94
N VAL A 380 17.52 13.31 -8.67
CA VAL A 380 18.00 13.98 -9.88
C VAL A 380 17.97 13.00 -11.03
N GLN A 381 17.31 13.38 -12.13
CA GLN A 381 17.28 12.62 -13.37
C GLN A 381 17.97 13.41 -14.47
N LYS A 382 18.78 12.74 -15.30
CA LYS A 382 19.47 13.34 -16.43
C LYS A 382 19.58 12.37 -17.58
N THR A 383 19.14 12.79 -18.76
CA THR A 383 19.43 12.12 -20.04
C THR A 383 20.64 12.80 -20.67
N ALA A 384 21.70 12.04 -20.93
CA ALA A 384 22.97 12.51 -21.49
C ALA A 384 23.42 11.60 -22.64
N GLY A 385 23.05 11.97 -23.87
CA GLY A 385 23.24 11.09 -25.03
C GLY A 385 22.38 9.84 -24.87
N ASP A 386 23.01 8.67 -24.99
CA ASP A 386 22.33 7.38 -24.87
C ASP A 386 22.13 6.91 -23.41
N PHE A 387 22.58 7.70 -22.43
CA PHE A 387 22.47 7.37 -21.01
C PHE A 387 21.32 8.12 -20.34
N ASP A 388 20.45 7.39 -19.65
CA ASP A 388 19.55 7.94 -18.63
C ASP A 388 20.11 7.61 -17.25
N VAL A 389 20.31 8.63 -16.43
CA VAL A 389 20.88 8.50 -15.08
C VAL A 389 19.91 9.10 -14.08
N GLU A 390 19.58 8.34 -13.05
CA GLU A 390 18.86 8.78 -11.86
C GLU A 390 19.71 8.59 -10.61
N VAL A 391 19.71 9.59 -9.73
CA VAL A 391 20.37 9.55 -8.44
C VAL A 391 19.39 10.01 -7.38
N GLY A 392 19.12 9.14 -6.40
CA GLY A 392 18.26 9.42 -5.26
C GLY A 392 19.05 9.43 -3.95
N ALA A 393 18.66 10.31 -3.03
CA ALA A 393 19.12 10.29 -1.65
C ALA A 393 18.01 10.68 -0.67
N ARG A 394 18.02 10.07 0.50
CA ARG A 394 17.09 10.32 1.60
C ARG A 394 17.81 10.22 2.94
N TYR A 395 17.50 11.15 3.83
CA TYR A 395 17.89 11.09 5.24
C TYR A 395 16.63 11.05 6.10
N ASP A 396 16.55 10.06 6.99
CA ASP A 396 15.48 9.88 7.96
C ASP A 396 16.03 10.01 9.39
N ASN A 397 15.31 10.73 10.23
CA ASN A 397 15.46 10.72 11.68
C ASN A 397 14.16 10.15 12.27
N THR A 398 14.27 9.04 12.99
CA THR A 398 13.11 8.30 13.52
C THR A 398 13.22 8.13 15.03
N GLU A 399 12.15 8.47 15.75
CA GLU A 399 11.99 8.20 17.18
C GLU A 399 10.86 7.19 17.39
N ILE A 400 11.08 6.17 18.22
CA ILE A 400 10.09 5.17 18.60
C ILE A 400 9.87 5.20 20.11
N THR A 401 8.73 5.73 20.52
CA THR A 401 8.38 6.03 21.91
C THR A 401 7.22 5.15 22.40
N PRO A 402 7.48 4.18 23.28
CA PRO A 402 6.43 3.36 23.89
C PRO A 402 5.77 4.08 25.08
N ASP A 403 4.45 4.01 25.20
CA ASP A 403 3.69 4.46 26.38
C ASP A 403 3.81 3.43 27.53
N ASN A 404 5.04 3.25 27.98
CA ASN A 404 5.37 2.41 29.11
C ASN A 404 6.74 2.83 29.65
N VAL A 405 6.76 3.38 30.87
CA VAL A 405 7.96 3.88 31.55
C VAL A 405 9.06 2.84 31.78
N THR A 406 8.74 1.55 31.67
CA THR A 406 9.71 0.45 31.77
C THR A 406 10.38 0.11 30.43
N LYS A 407 9.86 0.64 29.32
CA LYS A 407 10.38 0.44 27.98
C LYS A 407 11.16 1.69 27.56
N ARG A 408 12.28 1.47 26.86
CA ARG A 408 13.18 2.53 26.44
C ARG A 408 12.76 3.09 25.08
N THR A 409 12.71 4.40 24.93
CA THR A 409 12.64 5.09 23.62
C THR A 409 13.87 4.79 22.76
N ARG A 410 13.66 4.65 21.45
CA ARG A 410 14.70 4.32 20.48
C ARG A 410 14.78 5.40 19.39
N ASP A 411 16.00 5.84 19.12
CA ASP A 411 16.31 6.83 18.10
C ASP A 411 17.15 6.20 17.00
N PHE A 412 16.86 6.55 15.76
CA PHE A 412 17.54 6.04 14.58
C PHE A 412 17.78 7.15 13.57
N ASP A 413 18.94 7.08 12.91
CA ASP A 413 19.28 7.91 11.76
C ASP A 413 19.61 7.00 10.58
N ALA A 414 18.92 7.19 9.47
CA ALA A 414 19.12 6.39 8.27
C ALA A 414 19.47 7.27 7.08
N PHE A 415 20.49 6.85 6.34
CA PHE A 415 20.82 7.40 5.04
C PHE A 415 20.59 6.34 3.97
N SER A 416 19.65 6.63 3.06
CA SER A 416 19.32 5.79 1.92
C SER A 416 19.72 6.52 0.65
N ALA A 417 20.31 5.82 -0.31
CA ALA A 417 20.76 6.42 -1.56
C ALA A 417 20.82 5.39 -2.66
N ASN A 418 20.58 5.84 -3.89
CA ASN A 418 20.69 5.00 -5.07
C ASN A 418 21.23 5.76 -6.28
N ILE A 419 21.76 4.99 -7.23
CA ILE A 419 22.17 5.42 -8.56
C ILE A 419 21.63 4.37 -9.53
N LEU A 420 20.88 4.82 -10.51
CA LEU A 420 20.21 4.01 -11.52
C LEU A 420 20.67 4.54 -12.88
N MET A 421 21.18 3.65 -13.73
CA MET A 421 21.73 4.00 -15.04
C MET A 421 21.12 3.08 -16.09
N THR A 422 20.56 3.66 -17.14
CA THR A 422 20.09 2.97 -18.33
C THR A 422 20.93 3.41 -19.51
N TYR A 423 21.52 2.46 -20.22
CA TYR A 423 22.19 2.68 -21.50
C TYR A 423 21.30 2.19 -22.64
N ASN A 424 20.83 3.12 -23.46
CA ASN A 424 19.98 2.86 -24.62
C ASN A 424 20.86 2.46 -25.81
N LEU A 425 21.01 1.15 -26.05
CA LEU A 425 21.75 0.64 -27.21
C LEU A 425 21.10 1.10 -28.54
N ASN A 426 19.77 1.16 -28.53
CA ASN A 426 18.90 1.73 -29.55
C ASN A 426 17.47 1.88 -28.96
N GLU A 427 16.48 2.22 -29.79
CA GLU A 427 15.09 2.42 -29.36
C GLU A 427 14.45 1.15 -28.75
N GLU A 428 14.91 -0.05 -29.14
CA GLU A 428 14.34 -1.33 -28.70
C GLU A 428 15.16 -1.99 -27.58
N ASN A 429 16.45 -1.67 -27.43
CA ASN A 429 17.40 -2.41 -26.60
C ASN A 429 18.00 -1.52 -25.51
N LYS A 430 17.89 -1.95 -24.26
CA LYS A 430 18.39 -1.20 -23.09
C LYS A 430 19.18 -2.11 -22.16
N ILE A 431 20.27 -1.59 -21.60
CA ILE A 431 20.99 -2.21 -20.49
C ILE A 431 20.78 -1.34 -19.26
N PHE A 432 20.48 -1.93 -18.11
CA PHE A 432 20.34 -1.19 -16.86
C PHE A 432 21.32 -1.68 -15.81
N LEU A 433 21.77 -0.75 -14.97
CA LEU A 433 22.64 -0.98 -13.84
C LEU A 433 22.16 -0.11 -12.67
N GLY A 434 21.88 -0.73 -11.53
CA GLY A 434 21.44 -0.08 -10.32
C GLY A 434 22.36 -0.38 -9.14
N PHE A 435 22.59 0.62 -8.31
CA PHE A 435 23.24 0.48 -7.00
C PHE A 435 22.37 1.20 -6.00
N GLY A 436 22.03 0.56 -4.88
CA GLY A 436 21.19 1.19 -3.88
C GLY A 436 21.46 0.69 -2.47
N GLN A 437 21.18 1.55 -1.51
CA GLN A 437 21.04 1.16 -0.12
C GLN A 437 19.81 1.82 0.48
N ALA A 438 19.11 1.09 1.34
CA ALA A 438 18.03 1.64 2.13
C ALA A 438 17.99 0.96 3.49
N SER A 439 17.40 1.65 4.47
CA SER A 439 17.27 1.13 5.82
C SER A 439 15.83 1.13 6.30
N ARG A 440 15.54 0.19 7.19
CA ARG A 440 14.28 0.07 7.94
C ARG A 440 14.62 0.09 9.43
N VAL A 441 13.85 0.84 10.20
CA VAL A 441 13.89 0.77 11.67
C VAL A 441 13.10 -0.46 12.16
N PRO A 442 13.43 -1.03 13.32
CA PRO A 442 12.63 -2.10 13.91
C PRO A 442 11.20 -1.65 14.21
N ASP A 443 10.22 -2.51 13.98
CA ASP A 443 8.83 -2.21 14.32
C ASP A 443 8.58 -2.29 15.83
N PRO A 444 7.55 -1.59 16.35
CA PRO A 444 7.12 -1.74 17.75
C PRO A 444 6.89 -3.19 18.19
N ARG A 445 6.40 -4.07 17.31
CA ARG A 445 6.26 -5.51 17.62
C ARG A 445 7.60 -6.24 17.79
N GLU A 446 8.65 -5.76 17.15
CA GLU A 446 10.00 -6.34 17.26
C GLU A 446 10.69 -5.86 18.53
N LEU A 447 10.41 -4.62 18.95
CA LEU A 447 11.00 -3.98 20.13
C LEU A 447 10.26 -4.29 21.43
N TYR A 448 8.92 -4.28 21.41
CA TYR A 448 8.08 -4.09 22.60
C TYR A 448 6.91 -5.07 22.71
N LEU A 449 6.82 -6.10 21.89
CA LEU A 449 5.76 -7.11 22.03
C LEU A 449 5.86 -7.80 23.39
N ASN A 450 4.72 -7.99 24.09
CA ASN A 450 4.69 -8.69 25.37
C ASN A 450 4.39 -10.19 25.20
N SER A 451 3.51 -10.53 24.25
CA SER A 451 3.03 -11.90 23.99
C SER A 451 2.71 -12.06 22.50
N PRO A 452 2.98 -13.22 21.87
CA PRO A 452 3.43 -14.49 22.46
C PRO A 452 4.94 -14.60 22.68
N ALA A 453 5.73 -13.63 22.20
CA ALA A 453 7.17 -13.56 22.43
C ALA A 453 7.56 -12.14 22.82
N ALA A 454 8.48 -12.03 23.77
CA ALA A 454 9.00 -10.73 24.19
C ALA A 454 9.81 -10.09 23.04
N GLY A 455 9.55 -8.80 22.78
CA GLY A 455 10.36 -8.00 21.88
C GLY A 455 11.80 -7.81 22.40
N ASN A 456 12.69 -7.35 21.52
CA ASN A 456 14.07 -7.02 21.84
C ASN A 456 14.29 -5.51 21.65
N ALA A 457 14.28 -4.77 22.76
CA ALA A 457 14.49 -3.31 22.75
C ALA A 457 15.92 -2.88 22.34
N ASN A 458 16.85 -3.81 22.09
CA ASN A 458 18.21 -3.53 21.65
C ASN A 458 18.42 -3.75 20.14
N LEU A 459 17.35 -3.93 19.37
CA LEU A 459 17.47 -4.06 17.92
C LEU A 459 17.95 -2.74 17.29
N GLU A 460 18.91 -2.88 16.38
CA GLU A 460 19.38 -1.81 15.52
C GLU A 460 18.63 -1.82 14.19
N GLN A 461 18.69 -0.72 13.44
CA GLN A 461 18.10 -0.64 12.10
C GLN A 461 18.75 -1.66 11.15
N THR A 462 17.96 -2.16 10.21
CA THR A 462 18.44 -3.07 9.16
C THR A 462 18.72 -2.26 7.90
N THR A 463 19.86 -2.51 7.25
CA THR A 463 20.23 -1.85 5.99
C THR A 463 20.42 -2.90 4.89
N ASN A 464 19.71 -2.71 3.78
CA ASN A 464 19.89 -3.46 2.55
C ASN A 464 20.88 -2.71 1.64
N LYS A 465 21.73 -3.45 0.93
CA LYS A 465 22.62 -2.94 -0.12
C LYS A 465 22.49 -3.84 -1.33
N GLU A 466 22.09 -3.28 -2.45
CA GLU A 466 21.73 -4.03 -3.64
C GLU A 466 22.46 -3.49 -4.86
N ILE A 467 22.78 -4.41 -5.77
CA ILE A 467 23.28 -4.11 -7.11
C ILE A 467 22.39 -4.89 -8.05
N ASP A 468 21.76 -4.20 -8.99
CA ASP A 468 20.94 -4.81 -10.03
C ASP A 468 21.58 -4.61 -11.40
N LEU A 469 21.54 -5.65 -12.22
CA LEU A 469 21.94 -5.58 -13.63
C LEU A 469 20.83 -6.20 -14.48
N GLY A 470 20.66 -5.68 -15.69
CA GLY A 470 19.98 -6.47 -16.70
C GLY A 470 19.75 -5.75 -18.00
N TYR A 471 18.81 -6.31 -18.76
CA TYR A 471 18.60 -6.00 -20.15
C TYR A 471 17.12 -6.08 -20.52
N GLU A 472 16.69 -5.16 -21.37
CA GLU A 472 15.34 -5.10 -21.91
C GLU A 472 15.40 -5.02 -23.44
N LEU A 473 14.63 -5.87 -24.10
CA LEU A 473 14.30 -5.81 -25.51
C LEU A 473 12.79 -5.60 -25.62
N ASN A 474 12.38 -4.51 -26.26
CA ASN A 474 10.97 -4.22 -26.47
C ASN A 474 10.73 -3.79 -27.92
N ASN A 475 10.05 -4.64 -28.68
CA ASN A 475 9.60 -4.34 -30.04
C ASN A 475 8.23 -4.94 -30.34
N ASN A 476 7.72 -4.71 -31.54
CA ASN A 476 6.37 -5.13 -31.94
C ASN A 476 6.13 -6.65 -31.90
N LEU A 477 7.19 -7.47 -31.87
CA LEU A 477 7.11 -8.93 -31.89
C LEU A 477 7.40 -9.56 -30.52
N LEU A 478 8.24 -8.91 -29.71
CA LEU A 478 8.76 -9.47 -28.47
C LEU A 478 8.99 -8.39 -27.43
N HIS A 479 8.44 -8.63 -26.24
CA HIS A 479 8.86 -7.99 -25.01
C HIS A 479 9.66 -9.02 -24.19
N PHE A 480 10.94 -8.74 -23.96
CA PHE A 480 11.84 -9.58 -23.17
C PHE A 480 12.61 -8.72 -22.18
N LYS A 481 12.49 -9.04 -20.89
CA LYS A 481 13.21 -8.35 -19.81
C LYS A 481 13.87 -9.39 -18.91
N VAL A 482 15.15 -9.19 -18.61
CA VAL A 482 15.90 -9.99 -17.64
C VAL A 482 16.58 -9.07 -16.63
N LYS A 483 16.49 -9.41 -15.35
CA LYS A 483 17.05 -8.66 -14.22
C LYS A 483 17.62 -9.63 -13.19
N THR A 484 18.74 -9.25 -12.57
CA THR A 484 19.38 -10.01 -11.49
C THR A 484 19.67 -9.12 -10.31
#